data_AF-A0A7Y9IVR3-F1
#
_entry.id   AF-A0A7Y9IVR3-F1
#
_cell.length_a   1.000
_cell.length_b   1.000
_cell.length_c   1.000
_cell.angle_alpha   90.00
_cell.angle_beta   90.00
_cell.angle_gamma   90.00
#
_symmetry.space_group_name_H-M   'P 1'
#
loop_
_entity.id
_entity.type
_entity.pdbx_description
1 polymer ?
#
loop_
_entity_poly.entity_id
_entity_poly.type
_entity_poly.pdbx_seq_one_letter_code
_entity_poly.pdbx_strand_id
1 'polypeptide(L)'
;MRMTMRGVSSAWRAARSGVLGAAVVTWLGACSVLPDAEPVTIYQLPMAHGGVNAAAAAASGAAGPSASTSAPSASVSPGSPRSRADWSLRVVKPASSAVTDSPRILVLRESNQVNAYQAVRWSDPAPALWRNRLTAAFVEDGRVSALSTDDAPAHADLELAGDLRSFQVEYQGAQPVVALRLDARLVRTGTRRIVASRSFMVMQPVTGSKVPEVVTAFGQAADALSAQVVDWTLTQSPAR
;
A
#
# COMPACT_ATOMS: atom_id res chain seq x y z
N MET A 1 -47.03 12.98 -29.64
CA MET A 1 -47.49 13.80 -28.50
C MET A 1 -46.34 14.73 -28.09
N ARG A 2 -46.30 15.95 -28.65
CA ARG A 2 -45.35 17.01 -28.27
C ARG A 2 -46.17 18.08 -27.56
N MET A 3 -45.92 18.29 -26.29
CA MET A 3 -46.62 19.30 -25.49
C MET A 3 -45.68 20.49 -25.30
N THR A 4 -45.83 21.47 -26.19
CA THR A 4 -45.28 22.82 -26.05
C THR A 4 -46.21 23.62 -25.15
N MET A 5 -45.72 24.14 -24.02
CA MET A 5 -46.37 25.23 -23.31
C MET A 5 -45.56 26.51 -23.46
N ARG A 6 -46.24 27.50 -24.06
CA ARG A 6 -45.90 28.91 -24.11
C ARG A 6 -46.44 29.60 -22.85
N GLY A 7 -45.68 30.54 -22.31
CA GLY A 7 -46.17 31.70 -21.56
C GLY A 7 -45.06 32.77 -21.63
N VAL A 8 -45.20 33.93 -22.31
CA VAL A 8 -46.06 35.11 -22.04
C VAL A 8 -45.83 35.60 -20.60
N SER A 9 -45.41 36.83 -20.30
CA SER A 9 -45.12 38.05 -21.07
C SER A 9 -44.63 39.14 -20.09
N SER A 10 -44.41 40.33 -20.63
CA SER A 10 -44.24 41.64 -19.98
C SER A 10 -42.80 41.96 -19.61
N ALA A 11 -42.13 42.73 -20.47
CA ALA A 11 -42.17 44.19 -20.51
C ALA A 11 -41.47 44.75 -19.27
N TRP A 12 -40.43 45.56 -19.48
CA TRP A 12 -40.24 46.86 -18.85
C TRP A 12 -39.43 47.71 -19.83
N ARG A 13 -39.92 48.93 -20.04
CA ARG A 13 -39.39 49.93 -20.95
C ARG A 13 -38.19 50.64 -20.30
N ALA A 14 -37.19 50.89 -21.15
CA ALA A 14 -36.42 52.11 -21.32
C ALA A 14 -36.08 52.99 -20.10
N ALA A 15 -34.79 53.28 -19.93
CA ALA A 15 -34.27 54.64 -20.01
C ALA A 15 -32.73 54.62 -20.14
N ARG A 16 -32.23 55.28 -21.20
CA ARG A 16 -30.82 55.66 -21.37
C ARG A 16 -30.68 57.07 -20.81
N SER A 17 -29.73 57.28 -19.90
CA SER A 17 -29.15 58.59 -19.59
C SER A 17 -27.71 58.39 -19.13
N GLY A 18 -26.76 58.97 -19.88
CA GLY A 18 -25.33 58.91 -19.55
C GLY A 18 -24.93 60.03 -18.59
N VAL A 19 -23.85 59.79 -17.83
CA VAL A 19 -23.01 60.82 -17.23
C VAL A 19 -21.58 60.28 -17.17
N LEU A 20 -20.64 61.06 -17.72
CA LEU A 20 -19.19 60.93 -17.51
C LEU A 20 -18.87 61.14 -16.03
N GLY A 21 -18.28 60.14 -15.38
CA GLY A 21 -17.92 60.19 -13.97
C GLY A 21 -16.61 59.46 -13.71
N ALA A 22 -15.73 60.12 -12.96
CA ALA A 22 -14.33 59.80 -12.71
C ALA A 22 -14.04 58.40 -12.12
N ALA A 23 -12.81 57.98 -12.37
CA ALA A 23 -12.07 56.87 -11.78
C ALA A 23 -12.54 56.37 -10.41
N VAL A 24 -12.93 55.09 -10.36
CA VAL A 24 -12.84 54.26 -9.16
C VAL A 24 -12.18 52.94 -9.57
N VAL A 25 -10.95 52.74 -9.10
CA VAL A 25 -10.27 51.45 -9.13
C VAL A 25 -11.03 50.53 -8.17
N THR A 26 -12.02 49.80 -8.68
CA THR A 26 -12.63 48.71 -7.93
C THR A 26 -11.63 47.56 -7.87
N TRP A 27 -10.93 47.49 -6.74
CA TRP A 27 -10.19 46.32 -6.31
C TRP A 27 -11.12 45.11 -6.37
N LEU A 28 -10.92 44.25 -7.37
CA LEU A 28 -11.41 42.88 -7.36
C LEU A 28 -10.68 42.16 -6.22
N GLY A 29 -11.24 42.25 -5.02
CA GLY A 29 -10.95 41.34 -3.92
C GLY A 29 -11.40 39.95 -4.36
N ALA A 30 -10.56 39.26 -5.12
CA ALA A 30 -10.65 37.83 -5.33
C ALA A 30 -10.36 37.14 -3.99
N CYS A 31 -11.34 37.15 -3.09
CA CYS A 31 -11.28 36.40 -1.86
C CYS A 31 -11.22 34.92 -2.20
N SER A 32 -10.15 34.29 -1.71
CA SER A 32 -9.82 32.88 -1.76
C SER A 32 -11.00 31.98 -1.39
N VAL A 33 -11.72 31.48 -2.39
CA VAL A 33 -12.51 30.25 -2.30
C VAL A 33 -11.53 29.09 -2.49
N LEU A 34 -10.66 28.87 -1.51
CA LEU A 34 -10.11 27.53 -1.31
C LEU A 34 -11.10 26.81 -0.39
N PRO A 35 -11.87 25.81 -0.88
CA PRO A 35 -12.59 24.94 0.03
C PRO A 35 -11.59 24.32 1.01
N ASP A 36 -11.97 24.24 2.28
CA ASP A 36 -11.21 23.52 3.31
C ASP A 36 -10.89 22.12 2.76
N ALA A 37 -9.62 21.88 2.44
CA ALA A 37 -9.21 20.57 1.96
C ALA A 37 -9.17 19.66 3.18
N GLU A 38 -10.19 18.80 3.33
CA GLU A 38 -10.18 17.78 4.38
C GLU A 38 -8.84 17.04 4.34
N PRO A 39 -8.05 17.05 5.42
CA PRO A 39 -6.70 16.53 5.39
C PRO A 39 -6.75 15.01 5.18
N VAL A 40 -6.24 14.55 4.03
CA VAL A 40 -6.17 13.12 3.72
C VAL A 40 -5.06 12.49 4.54
N THR A 41 -5.41 11.52 5.40
CA THR A 41 -4.43 10.75 6.17
C THR A 41 -3.76 9.70 5.28
N ILE A 42 -2.43 9.68 5.27
CA ILE A 42 -1.64 8.74 4.47
C ILE A 42 -1.10 7.63 5.38
N TYR A 43 -1.44 6.39 5.07
CA TYR A 43 -0.96 5.20 5.75
C TYR A 43 0.12 4.49 4.94
N GLN A 44 1.14 4.00 5.62
CA GLN A 44 2.06 3.01 5.07
C GLN A 44 1.60 1.61 5.50
N LEU A 45 1.90 0.59 4.69
CA LEU A 45 1.67 -0.80 5.09
C LEU A 45 2.64 -1.16 6.23
N PRO A 46 2.18 -1.49 7.44
CA PRO A 46 3.07 -1.78 8.55
C PRO A 46 3.95 -3.00 8.23
N MET A 47 5.24 -2.90 8.57
CA MET A 47 6.14 -4.05 8.59
C MET A 47 6.39 -4.40 10.06
N ALA A 48 6.45 -5.69 10.39
CA ALA A 48 6.63 -6.19 11.76
C ALA A 48 7.77 -5.51 12.55
N HIS A 49 8.78 -4.97 11.87
CA HIS A 49 9.93 -4.29 12.46
C HIS A 49 9.68 -2.85 12.96
N GLY A 50 8.53 -2.25 12.65
CA GLY A 50 8.21 -0.86 13.03
C GLY A 50 7.58 -0.70 14.42
N GLY A 51 7.13 -1.79 15.05
CA GLY A 51 6.35 -1.76 16.30
C GLY A 51 7.16 -1.49 17.57
N VAL A 52 8.47 -1.69 17.56
CA VAL A 52 9.31 -1.52 18.76
C VAL A 52 9.74 -0.08 19.01
N ASN A 53 9.60 0.82 18.04
CA ASN A 53 10.06 2.21 18.16
C ASN A 53 8.94 3.23 18.39
N ALA A 54 7.67 2.91 18.08
CA ALA A 54 6.56 3.84 18.29
C ALA A 54 6.13 3.96 19.77
N ALA A 55 6.28 2.90 20.56
CA ALA A 55 6.01 2.92 22.00
C ALA A 55 7.21 3.38 22.84
N ALA A 56 8.45 3.28 22.32
CA ALA A 56 9.67 3.62 23.06
C ALA A 56 10.03 5.12 23.00
N ALA A 57 9.53 5.88 22.00
CA ALA A 57 9.86 7.30 21.84
C ALA A 57 9.22 8.22 22.89
N ALA A 58 8.24 7.75 23.66
CA ALA A 58 7.57 8.55 24.71
C ALA A 58 8.29 8.51 26.08
N ALA A 59 9.34 7.71 26.24
CA ALA A 59 10.03 7.55 27.52
C ALA A 59 11.55 7.55 27.35
N SER A 60 12.13 8.68 26.95
CA SER A 60 13.56 8.91 27.17
C SER A 60 13.85 10.39 27.36
N GLY A 61 13.38 10.92 28.49
CA GLY A 61 13.82 12.19 29.04
C GLY A 61 14.95 11.97 30.07
N ALA A 62 16.10 12.56 29.78
CA ALA A 62 17.18 12.98 30.69
C ALA A 62 17.94 11.93 31.54
N ALA A 63 19.24 11.76 31.27
CA ALA A 63 20.35 12.31 32.08
C ALA A 63 21.70 11.66 31.68
N GLY A 64 22.76 12.48 31.64
CA GLY A 64 24.12 12.12 31.21
C GLY A 64 24.96 11.36 32.27
N PRO A 65 26.29 11.32 32.12
CA PRO A 65 27.03 10.07 31.89
C PRO A 65 27.89 9.64 33.08
N SER A 66 28.23 8.35 33.16
CA SER A 66 29.39 7.87 33.91
C SER A 66 29.98 6.57 33.34
N ALA A 67 31.26 6.70 33.02
CA ALA A 67 32.35 5.76 32.78
C ALA A 67 32.10 4.23 32.77
N SER A 68 32.55 3.65 31.64
CA SER A 68 33.27 2.38 31.42
C SER A 68 33.47 1.42 32.59
N THR A 69 33.03 0.17 32.41
CA THR A 69 33.82 -1.07 32.63
C THR A 69 33.06 -2.28 32.07
N SER A 70 33.81 -3.19 31.44
CA SER A 70 33.45 -4.53 30.93
C SER A 70 32.89 -4.59 29.50
N ALA A 71 33.81 -4.87 28.57
CA ALA A 71 33.47 -5.47 27.29
C ALA A 71 32.83 -6.85 27.51
N PRO A 72 31.68 -7.18 26.88
CA PRO A 72 31.37 -8.56 26.59
C PRO A 72 32.07 -8.88 25.27
N SER A 73 33.13 -9.69 25.33
CA SER A 73 33.43 -10.58 24.20
C SER A 73 32.25 -11.54 24.09
N ALA A 74 31.18 -11.10 23.45
CA ALA A 74 30.18 -11.99 22.93
C ALA A 74 30.87 -12.72 21.77
N SER A 75 31.40 -13.90 22.06
CA SER A 75 31.62 -14.92 21.07
C SER A 75 30.26 -15.18 20.41
N VAL A 76 29.95 -14.42 19.37
CA VAL A 76 28.88 -14.75 18.45
C VAL A 76 29.33 -16.05 17.83
N SER A 77 28.86 -17.15 18.41
CA SER A 77 28.89 -18.44 17.73
C SER A 77 28.27 -18.16 16.36
N PRO A 78 28.98 -18.37 15.23
CA PRO A 78 28.35 -18.22 13.94
C PRO A 78 27.18 -19.20 13.96
N GLY A 79 25.96 -18.67 14.09
CA GLY A 79 24.75 -19.45 13.91
C GLY A 79 24.93 -20.18 12.59
N SER A 80 24.74 -21.50 12.61
CA SER A 80 25.02 -22.38 11.48
C SER A 80 24.70 -21.67 10.17
N PRO A 81 25.62 -21.61 9.20
CA PRO A 81 25.39 -20.85 7.98
C PRO A 81 24.07 -21.33 7.38
N ARG A 82 23.04 -20.47 7.42
CA ARG A 82 21.82 -20.71 6.65
C ARG A 82 22.29 -20.86 5.22
N SER A 83 22.07 -22.03 4.63
CA SER A 83 22.43 -22.30 3.24
C SER A 83 21.80 -21.21 2.38
N ARG A 84 22.63 -20.31 1.85
CA ARG A 84 22.17 -19.25 0.96
C ARG A 84 21.91 -19.86 -0.42
N ALA A 85 20.87 -19.37 -1.06
CA ALA A 85 20.62 -19.60 -2.46
C ALA A 85 21.81 -19.13 -3.30
N ASP A 86 22.22 -19.94 -4.27
CA ASP A 86 23.25 -19.63 -5.28
C ASP A 86 22.64 -18.99 -6.54
N TRP A 87 21.35 -18.65 -6.50
CA TRP A 87 20.59 -18.01 -7.55
C TRP A 87 20.12 -16.62 -7.15
N SER A 88 19.81 -15.82 -8.16
CA SER A 88 19.32 -14.45 -8.04
C SER A 88 17.83 -14.35 -8.34
N LEU A 89 17.14 -13.47 -7.60
CA LEU A 89 15.69 -13.29 -7.67
C LEU A 89 15.34 -11.84 -7.99
N ARG A 90 14.43 -11.67 -8.95
CA ARG A 90 13.71 -10.41 -9.15
C ARG A 90 12.29 -10.54 -8.62
N VAL A 91 11.88 -9.63 -7.74
CA VAL A 91 10.49 -9.50 -7.29
C VAL A 91 9.82 -8.38 -8.08
N VAL A 92 8.75 -8.70 -8.81
CA VAL A 92 8.06 -7.75 -9.70
C VAL A 92 6.74 -7.32 -9.09
N LYS A 93 6.32 -6.07 -9.35
CA LYS A 93 4.95 -5.63 -9.04
C LYS A 93 3.93 -6.58 -9.69
N PRO A 94 3.01 -7.19 -8.91
CA PRO A 94 2.00 -8.06 -9.50
C PRO A 94 1.04 -7.23 -10.36
N ALA A 95 0.49 -7.85 -11.40
CA ALA A 95 -0.64 -7.28 -12.12
C ALA A 95 -1.87 -7.22 -11.20
N SER A 96 -2.80 -6.29 -11.43
CA SER A 96 -4.04 -6.21 -10.67
C SER A 96 -5.14 -5.52 -11.46
N SER A 97 -6.36 -5.49 -10.91
CA SER A 97 -7.42 -4.62 -11.42
C SER A 97 -7.04 -3.14 -11.26
N ALA A 98 -7.63 -2.25 -12.05
CA ALA A 98 -7.41 -0.80 -11.92
C ALA A 98 -7.90 -0.24 -10.58
N VAL A 99 -8.89 -0.88 -9.95
CA VAL A 99 -9.39 -0.47 -8.63
C VAL A 99 -8.37 -0.79 -7.54
N THR A 100 -7.75 -1.97 -7.64
CA THR A 100 -6.67 -2.42 -6.75
C THR A 100 -5.36 -1.68 -7.01
N ASP A 101 -5.04 -1.31 -8.25
CA ASP A 101 -3.89 -0.47 -8.60
C ASP A 101 -4.16 1.02 -8.29
N SER A 102 -4.55 1.27 -7.05
CA SER A 102 -4.79 2.61 -6.53
C SER A 102 -4.31 2.70 -5.08
N PRO A 103 -4.00 3.91 -4.57
CA PRO A 103 -3.65 4.10 -3.17
C PRO A 103 -4.88 4.06 -2.25
N ARG A 104 -6.05 3.58 -2.70
CA ARG A 104 -7.27 3.60 -1.86
C ARG A 104 -7.29 2.38 -0.93
N ILE A 105 -7.76 2.58 0.30
CA ILE A 105 -8.07 1.47 1.20
C ILE A 105 -9.46 0.94 0.83
N LEU A 106 -9.48 -0.15 0.07
CA LEU A 106 -10.70 -0.75 -0.47
C LEU A 106 -11.47 -1.55 0.58
N VAL A 107 -12.80 -1.49 0.49
CA VAL A 107 -13.75 -2.20 1.33
C VAL A 107 -14.84 -2.81 0.48
N LEU A 108 -15.04 -4.12 0.57
CA LEU A 108 -16.13 -4.87 -0.04
C LEU A 108 -17.16 -5.19 1.06
N ARG A 109 -18.34 -4.57 1.00
CA ARG A 109 -19.44 -4.86 1.94
C ARG A 109 -20.42 -5.89 1.39
N GLU A 110 -20.76 -5.72 0.11
CA GLU A 110 -21.62 -6.63 -0.64
C GLU A 110 -20.80 -7.26 -1.76
N SER A 111 -21.20 -8.45 -2.23
CA SER A 111 -20.42 -9.27 -3.17
C SER A 111 -19.97 -8.58 -4.46
N ASN A 112 -20.53 -7.41 -4.81
CA ASN A 112 -20.20 -6.64 -6.00
C ASN A 112 -20.01 -5.13 -5.77
N GLN A 113 -20.02 -4.63 -4.52
CA GLN A 113 -19.87 -3.20 -4.23
C GLN A 113 -18.52 -2.90 -3.59
N VAL A 114 -17.58 -2.43 -4.42
CA VAL A 114 -16.27 -1.96 -3.96
C VAL A 114 -16.37 -0.50 -3.54
N ASN A 115 -16.23 -0.27 -2.23
CA ASN A 115 -16.13 1.04 -1.63
C ASN A 115 -14.67 1.34 -1.25
N ALA A 116 -14.38 2.58 -0.92
CA ALA A 116 -13.11 2.98 -0.32
C ALA A 116 -13.37 3.80 0.94
N TYR A 117 -12.48 3.71 1.93
CA TYR A 117 -12.51 4.64 3.05
C TYR A 117 -12.29 6.09 2.54
N GLN A 118 -13.04 7.03 3.13
CA GLN A 118 -12.91 8.46 2.83
C GLN A 118 -11.78 9.08 3.66
N ALA A 119 -11.16 10.13 3.12
CA ALA A 119 -10.10 10.91 3.77
C ALA A 119 -8.88 10.10 4.25
N VAL A 120 -8.71 8.85 3.79
CA VAL A 120 -7.54 8.02 4.06
C VAL A 120 -7.06 7.32 2.79
N ARG A 121 -5.75 7.14 2.67
CA ARG A 121 -5.15 6.43 1.55
C ARG A 121 -3.85 5.76 1.95
N TRP A 122 -3.44 4.77 1.20
CA TRP A 122 -2.10 4.22 1.21
C TRP A 122 -1.08 5.23 0.66
N SER A 123 0.19 5.08 1.05
CA SER A 123 1.30 5.85 0.50
C SER A 123 1.51 5.58 -1.00
N ASP A 124 1.29 4.33 -1.41
CA ASP A 124 1.51 3.82 -2.75
C ASP A 124 0.35 2.92 -3.19
N PRO A 125 0.20 2.62 -4.49
CA PRO A 125 -0.76 1.63 -4.96
C PRO A 125 -0.53 0.25 -4.34
N ALA A 126 -1.61 -0.49 -4.09
CA ALA A 126 -1.54 -1.79 -3.41
C ALA A 126 -0.53 -2.78 -4.03
N PRO A 127 -0.39 -2.90 -5.37
CA PRO A 127 0.63 -3.78 -5.96
C PRO A 127 2.06 -3.37 -5.60
N ALA A 128 2.34 -2.06 -5.51
CA ALA A 128 3.65 -1.55 -5.12
C ALA A 128 3.93 -1.81 -3.63
N LEU A 129 2.94 -1.57 -2.76
CA LEU A 129 3.02 -1.91 -1.33
C LEU A 129 3.30 -3.39 -1.11
N TRP A 130 2.59 -4.27 -1.83
CA TRP A 130 2.80 -5.71 -1.76
C TRP A 130 4.22 -6.10 -2.17
N ARG A 131 4.70 -5.61 -3.32
CA ARG A 131 6.06 -5.89 -3.80
C ARG A 131 7.11 -5.42 -2.79
N ASN A 132 6.95 -4.22 -2.21
CA ASN A 132 7.86 -3.71 -1.19
C ASN A 132 7.89 -4.60 0.06
N ARG A 133 6.71 -5.02 0.54
CA ARG A 133 6.60 -5.89 1.72
C ARG A 133 7.25 -7.26 1.49
N LEU A 134 7.02 -7.85 0.32
CA LEU A 134 7.57 -9.14 -0.06
C LEU A 134 9.09 -9.08 -0.21
N THR A 135 9.61 -8.04 -0.87
CA THR A 135 11.07 -7.82 -0.95
C THR A 135 11.69 -7.70 0.44
N ALA A 136 11.06 -6.93 1.34
CA ALA A 136 11.53 -6.82 2.71
C ALA A 136 11.52 -8.17 3.46
N ALA A 137 10.52 -9.03 3.22
CA ALA A 137 10.49 -10.37 3.79
C ALA A 137 11.63 -11.27 3.28
N PHE A 138 11.99 -11.20 1.99
CA PHE A 138 13.16 -11.91 1.48
C PHE A 138 14.48 -11.39 2.06
N VAL A 139 14.61 -10.07 2.23
CA VAL A 139 15.78 -9.45 2.87
C VAL A 139 15.92 -9.90 4.32
N GLU A 140 14.81 -9.92 5.07
CA GLU A 140 14.76 -10.38 6.46
C GLU A 140 15.09 -11.88 6.59
N ASP A 141 14.56 -12.71 5.70
CA ASP A 141 14.84 -14.15 5.69
C ASP A 141 16.32 -14.46 5.40
N GLY A 142 16.93 -13.68 4.49
CA GLY A 142 18.38 -13.70 4.24
C GLY A 142 18.90 -14.94 3.50
N ARG A 143 18.06 -15.93 3.16
CA ARG A 143 18.47 -17.08 2.34
C ARG A 143 18.72 -16.70 0.89
N VAL A 144 18.04 -15.67 0.36
CA VAL A 144 18.27 -15.14 -0.99
C VAL A 144 19.11 -13.86 -0.90
N SER A 145 20.39 -13.93 -1.24
CA SER A 145 21.29 -12.77 -1.13
C SER A 145 21.27 -11.84 -2.35
N ALA A 146 20.97 -12.37 -3.54
CA ALA A 146 20.93 -11.62 -4.78
C ALA A 146 19.48 -11.25 -5.13
N LEU A 147 18.97 -10.19 -4.51
CA LEU A 147 17.62 -9.67 -4.71
C LEU A 147 17.62 -8.41 -5.57
N SER A 148 16.64 -8.31 -6.46
CA SER A 148 16.35 -7.11 -7.24
C SER A 148 14.85 -6.89 -7.36
N THR A 149 14.45 -5.69 -7.78
CA THR A 149 13.05 -5.36 -8.06
C THR A 149 12.89 -4.84 -9.49
N ASP A 150 11.66 -4.70 -9.94
CA ASP A 150 11.32 -4.09 -11.23
C ASP A 150 11.71 -2.60 -11.35
N ASP A 151 11.75 -1.86 -10.24
CA ASP A 151 12.21 -0.45 -10.26
C ASP A 151 13.73 -0.29 -10.47
N ALA A 152 14.52 -1.30 -10.11
CA ALA A 152 15.98 -1.29 -10.20
C ALA A 152 16.43 -2.65 -10.73
N PRO A 153 16.16 -2.95 -12.02
CA PRO A 153 16.34 -4.28 -12.56
C PRO A 153 17.83 -4.62 -12.68
N ALA A 154 18.23 -5.73 -12.04
CA ALA A 154 19.52 -6.38 -12.24
C ALA A 154 19.32 -7.72 -12.96
N HIS A 155 20.39 -8.39 -13.40
CA HIS A 155 20.22 -9.78 -13.86
C HIS A 155 19.70 -10.64 -12.70
N ALA A 156 18.62 -11.37 -12.94
CA ALA A 156 18.10 -12.38 -12.03
C ALA A 156 17.94 -13.72 -12.76
N ASP A 157 18.16 -14.86 -12.09
CA ASP A 157 17.93 -16.21 -12.62
C ASP A 157 16.45 -16.58 -12.60
N LEU A 158 15.78 -16.14 -11.53
CA LEU A 158 14.37 -16.32 -11.28
C LEU A 158 13.67 -14.97 -11.15
N GLU A 159 12.42 -14.95 -11.58
CA GLU A 159 11.52 -13.82 -11.46
C GLU A 159 10.24 -14.27 -10.77
N LEU A 160 9.92 -13.63 -9.66
CA LEU A 160 8.67 -13.81 -8.94
C LEU A 160 7.69 -12.72 -9.40
N ALA A 161 6.72 -13.15 -10.19
CA ALA A 161 5.64 -12.31 -10.68
C ALA A 161 4.29 -12.88 -10.21
N GLY A 162 3.19 -12.18 -10.52
CA GLY A 162 1.87 -12.69 -10.18
C GLY A 162 0.75 -11.72 -10.47
N ASP A 163 -0.42 -12.07 -9.97
CA ASP A 163 -1.66 -11.31 -10.07
C ASP A 163 -2.24 -11.10 -8.66
N LEU A 164 -2.35 -9.84 -8.23
CA LEU A 164 -2.92 -9.44 -6.94
C LEU A 164 -4.44 -9.34 -7.10
N ARG A 165 -5.14 -10.39 -6.67
CA ARG A 165 -6.57 -10.60 -6.84
C ARG A 165 -7.40 -9.84 -5.80
N SER A 166 -6.88 -9.75 -4.58
CA SER A 166 -7.53 -9.06 -3.46
C SER A 166 -6.49 -8.34 -2.64
N PHE A 167 -6.79 -7.08 -2.31
CA PHE A 167 -6.06 -6.27 -1.33
C PHE A 167 -7.07 -5.28 -0.75
N GLN A 168 -7.93 -5.79 0.12
CA GLN A 168 -9.14 -5.10 0.55
C GLN A 168 -9.61 -5.61 1.91
N VAL A 169 -10.50 -4.84 2.54
CA VAL A 169 -11.31 -5.31 3.65
C VAL A 169 -12.58 -5.93 3.08
N GLU A 170 -12.98 -7.09 3.59
CA GLU A 170 -14.24 -7.77 3.27
C GLU A 170 -15.06 -7.91 4.56
N TYR A 171 -16.38 -7.71 4.47
CA TYR A 171 -17.27 -7.96 5.60
C TYR A 171 -17.79 -9.39 5.57
N GLN A 172 -17.41 -10.18 6.57
CA GLN A 172 -18.02 -11.48 6.84
C GLN A 172 -19.16 -11.28 7.84
N GLY A 173 -20.37 -11.04 7.33
CA GLY A 173 -21.47 -10.55 8.15
C GLY A 173 -21.16 -9.15 8.69
N ALA A 174 -21.07 -9.01 10.02
CA ALA A 174 -20.71 -7.74 10.66
C ALA A 174 -19.20 -7.58 10.91
N GLN A 175 -18.40 -8.64 10.74
CA GLN A 175 -16.98 -8.64 11.07
C GLN A 175 -16.14 -8.19 9.86
N PRO A 176 -15.39 -7.08 9.97
CA PRO A 176 -14.39 -6.72 8.96
C PRO A 176 -13.19 -7.69 9.01
N VAL A 177 -12.81 -8.19 7.85
CA VAL A 177 -11.70 -9.12 7.63
C VAL A 177 -10.86 -8.60 6.47
N VAL A 178 -9.56 -8.40 6.67
CA VAL A 178 -8.64 -8.08 5.59
C VAL A 178 -8.41 -9.33 4.74
N ALA A 179 -8.63 -9.24 3.43
CA ALA A 179 -8.42 -10.31 2.47
C ALA A 179 -7.30 -9.95 1.49
N LEU A 180 -6.22 -10.72 1.53
CA LEU A 180 -5.14 -10.68 0.54
C LEU A 180 -5.14 -11.98 -0.26
N ARG A 181 -5.16 -11.85 -1.58
CA ARG A 181 -5.10 -12.99 -2.49
C ARG A 181 -4.13 -12.73 -3.63
N LEU A 182 -3.20 -13.65 -3.82
CA LEU A 182 -2.14 -13.56 -4.82
C LEU A 182 -2.08 -14.86 -5.61
N ASP A 183 -2.12 -14.75 -6.94
CA ASP A 183 -1.72 -15.83 -7.84
C ASP A 183 -0.26 -15.62 -8.24
N ALA A 184 0.66 -16.33 -7.59
CA ALA A 184 2.09 -16.17 -7.81
C ALA A 184 2.61 -17.13 -8.89
N ARG A 185 3.62 -16.67 -9.64
CA ARG A 185 4.36 -17.45 -10.62
C ARG A 185 5.86 -17.21 -10.45
N LEU A 186 6.61 -18.30 -10.43
CA LEU A 186 8.07 -18.29 -10.45
C LEU A 186 8.52 -18.59 -11.87
N VAL A 187 9.26 -17.69 -12.50
CA VAL A 187 9.65 -17.76 -13.91
C VAL A 187 11.16 -17.79 -14.02
N ARG A 188 11.71 -18.71 -14.83
CA ARG A 188 13.13 -18.72 -15.16
C ARG A 188 13.40 -17.71 -16.26
N THR A 189 14.17 -16.66 -15.96
CA THR A 189 14.35 -15.50 -16.84
C THR A 189 15.01 -15.85 -18.17
N GLY A 190 16.06 -16.68 -18.16
CA GLY A 190 16.81 -17.06 -19.36
C GLY A 190 16.00 -17.87 -20.38
N THR A 191 14.98 -18.61 -19.94
CA THR A 191 14.12 -19.44 -20.81
C THR A 191 12.68 -18.94 -20.92
N ARG A 192 12.30 -17.96 -20.10
CA ARG A 192 10.92 -17.47 -19.90
C ARG A 192 9.91 -18.58 -19.59
N ARG A 193 10.36 -19.68 -18.98
CA ARG A 193 9.49 -20.79 -18.57
C ARG A 193 9.01 -20.60 -17.14
N ILE A 194 7.72 -20.85 -16.91
CA ILE A 194 7.16 -20.96 -15.57
C ILE A 194 7.74 -22.21 -14.92
N VAL A 195 8.42 -22.02 -13.79
CA VAL A 195 8.96 -23.08 -12.93
C VAL A 195 7.83 -23.66 -12.07
N ALA A 196 7.05 -22.77 -11.45
CA ALA A 196 5.93 -23.13 -10.61
C ALA A 196 4.91 -21.99 -10.54
N SER A 197 3.66 -22.32 -10.26
CA SER A 197 2.59 -21.37 -9.96
C SER A 197 1.84 -21.82 -8.72
N ARG A 198 1.41 -20.87 -7.90
CA ARG A 198 0.60 -21.15 -6.70
C ARG A 198 -0.29 -19.97 -6.33
N SER A 199 -1.53 -20.25 -5.98
CA SER A 199 -2.44 -19.29 -5.39
C SER A 199 -2.32 -19.29 -3.87
N PHE A 200 -2.28 -18.10 -3.29
CA PHE A 200 -2.23 -17.87 -1.86
C PHE A 200 -3.39 -16.98 -1.43
N MET A 201 -3.91 -17.24 -0.24
CA MET A 201 -4.98 -16.46 0.36
C MET A 201 -4.76 -16.37 1.86
N VAL A 202 -4.80 -15.14 2.39
CA VAL A 202 -4.79 -14.87 3.82
C VAL A 202 -5.99 -13.99 4.15
N MET A 203 -6.70 -14.38 5.20
CA MET A 203 -7.81 -13.61 5.77
C MET A 203 -7.47 -13.28 7.21
N GLN A 204 -7.39 -11.99 7.54
CA GLN A 204 -7.04 -11.50 8.87
C GLN A 204 -8.19 -10.69 9.46
N PRO A 205 -8.85 -11.17 10.52
CA PRO A 205 -9.87 -10.39 11.23
C PRO A 205 -9.29 -9.07 11.74
N VAL A 206 -10.09 -8.00 11.62
CA VAL A 206 -9.73 -6.69 12.19
C VAL A 206 -10.21 -6.62 13.63
N THR A 207 -9.28 -6.39 14.56
CA THR A 207 -9.59 -6.21 15.98
C THR A 207 -9.90 -4.74 16.25
N GLY A 208 -11.16 -4.35 16.07
CA GLY A 208 -11.62 -2.98 16.26
C GLY A 208 -12.37 -2.43 15.04
N SER A 209 -12.79 -1.17 15.12
CA SER A 209 -13.64 -0.54 14.11
C SER A 209 -13.02 0.70 13.45
N LYS A 210 -11.86 1.17 13.90
CA LYS A 210 -11.20 2.34 13.34
C LYS A 210 -10.17 1.94 12.29
N VAL A 211 -9.74 2.92 11.50
CA VAL A 211 -8.82 2.71 10.38
C VAL A 211 -7.43 2.22 10.83
N PRO A 212 -6.82 2.71 11.93
CA PRO A 212 -5.55 2.17 12.41
C PRO A 212 -5.55 0.66 12.68
N GLU A 213 -6.64 0.11 13.20
CA GLU A 213 -6.80 -1.32 13.44
C GLU A 213 -6.91 -2.10 12.12
N VAL A 214 -7.58 -1.53 11.11
CA VAL A 214 -7.61 -2.08 9.74
C VAL A 214 -6.19 -2.12 9.15
N VAL A 215 -5.44 -1.03 9.28
CA VAL A 215 -4.06 -0.92 8.77
C VAL A 215 -3.14 -1.93 9.48
N THR A 216 -3.33 -2.13 10.78
CA THR A 216 -2.61 -3.16 11.55
C THR A 216 -2.93 -4.57 11.03
N ALA A 217 -4.21 -4.87 10.78
CA ALA A 217 -4.63 -6.15 10.20
C ALA A 217 -4.08 -6.38 8.78
N PHE A 218 -3.97 -5.32 7.96
CA PHE A 218 -3.27 -5.38 6.67
C PHE A 218 -1.80 -5.75 6.82
N GLY A 219 -1.09 -5.15 7.78
CA GLY A 219 0.29 -5.52 8.09
C GLY A 219 0.40 -7.00 8.43
N GLN A 220 -0.40 -7.48 9.39
CA GLN A 220 -0.42 -8.89 9.80
C GLN A 220 -0.73 -9.86 8.65
N ALA A 221 -1.73 -9.54 7.81
CA ALA A 221 -2.06 -10.34 6.65
C ALA A 221 -0.93 -10.38 5.62
N ALA A 222 -0.29 -9.23 5.38
CA ALA A 222 0.81 -9.12 4.43
C ALA A 222 2.07 -9.83 4.93
N ASP A 223 2.34 -9.80 6.23
CA ASP A 223 3.41 -10.54 6.90
C ASP A 223 3.22 -12.06 6.70
N ALA A 224 2.03 -12.56 7.03
CA ALA A 224 1.68 -13.97 6.91
C ALA A 224 1.73 -14.45 5.45
N LEU A 225 1.22 -13.64 4.51
CA LEU A 225 1.25 -13.98 3.09
C LEU A 225 2.68 -13.96 2.54
N SER A 226 3.50 -12.97 2.94
CA SER A 226 4.89 -12.88 2.49
C SER A 226 5.71 -14.07 2.96
N ALA A 227 5.55 -14.50 4.21
CA ALA A 227 6.23 -15.69 4.73
C ALA A 227 5.90 -16.95 3.90
N GLN A 228 4.62 -17.17 3.58
CA GLN A 228 4.20 -18.30 2.74
C GLN A 228 4.82 -18.26 1.33
N VAL A 229 4.91 -17.07 0.74
CA VAL A 229 5.48 -16.89 -0.60
C VAL A 229 7.00 -17.08 -0.59
N VAL A 230 7.70 -16.60 0.45
CA VAL A 230 9.14 -16.81 0.63
C VAL A 230 9.46 -18.30 0.73
N ASP A 231 8.78 -19.02 1.63
CA ASP A 231 8.99 -20.46 1.83
C ASP A 231 8.67 -21.27 0.58
N TRP A 232 7.59 -20.94 -0.11
CA TRP A 232 7.25 -21.57 -1.38
C TRP A 232 8.32 -21.30 -2.45
N THR A 233 8.79 -20.06 -2.58
CA THR A 233 9.80 -19.68 -3.58
C THR A 233 11.08 -20.47 -3.38
N LEU A 234 11.55 -20.59 -2.14
CA LEU A 234 12.74 -21.37 -1.79
C LEU A 234 12.54 -22.87 -2.06
N THR A 235 11.36 -23.41 -1.78
CA THR A 235 11.03 -24.82 -2.06
C THR A 235 10.95 -25.14 -3.56
N GLN A 236 10.44 -24.20 -4.37
CA GLN A 236 10.33 -24.37 -5.82
C GLN A 236 11.62 -24.02 -6.57
N SER A 237 12.54 -23.30 -5.92
CA SER A 237 13.82 -22.98 -6.52
C SER A 237 14.57 -24.28 -6.87
N PRO A 238 15.16 -24.37 -8.06
CA PRO A 238 15.91 -25.56 -8.43
C PRO A 238 17.09 -25.74 -7.48
N ALA A 239 17.22 -26.94 -6.90
CA ALA A 239 18.54 -27.41 -6.51
C ALA A 239 19.34 -27.55 -7.81
N ARG A 240 20.55 -26.98 -7.82
CA ARG A 240 21.42 -27.02 -8.99
C ARG A 240 21.69 -28.46 -9.44
#